data_AF-A0A7J4S482-F1
#
_entry.id   AF-A0A7J4S482-F1
#
_cell.length_a   1.000
_cell.length_b   1.000
_cell.length_c   1.000
_cell.angle_alpha   90.00
_cell.angle_beta   90.00
_cell.angle_gamma   90.00
#
_symmetry.space_group_name_H-M   'P 1'
#
loop_
_entity.id
_entity.type
_entity.pdbx_description
1 polymer ?
#
loop_
_entity_poly.entity_id
_entity_poly.type
_entity_poly.pdbx_seq_one_letter_code
_entity_poly.pdbx_strand_id
1 'polypeptide(L)'
;MSVERDDFLLLQRLVPEDHGLTAFDADTQETSYGTLVVDGMPLIFDTHRKDAWFVSTVEILTETIAPAAVTPEEVARFAKVAEHAGIQTLPYSACFFKGNLHVYAYYGPVRGFDLAAVAADVPGAERKLDARVRSLWAEIPRGIVDAQRELLSGKRKARHPADLEVLAKRLDSSGGGSRRP
;
A
#
# COMPACT_ATOMS: atom_id res chain seq x y z
N MET A 1 0.91 17.79 20.54
CA MET A 1 0.57 17.17 19.25
C MET A 1 0.65 15.66 19.45
N SER A 2 -0.21 14.87 18.80
CA SER A 2 -0.16 13.40 18.91
C SER A 2 0.88 12.83 17.95
N VAL A 3 1.44 11.66 18.28
CA VAL A 3 2.45 10.97 17.46
C VAL A 3 1.93 10.68 16.06
N GLU A 4 0.65 10.34 15.94
CA GLU A 4 -0.03 10.09 14.66
C GLU A 4 -0.04 11.33 13.78
N ARG A 5 -0.31 12.50 14.38
CA ARG A 5 -0.33 13.77 13.64
C ARG A 5 1.07 14.14 13.15
N ASP A 6 2.08 13.95 13.99
CA ASP A 6 3.47 14.25 13.62
C ASP A 6 3.97 13.30 12.52
N ASP A 7 3.61 12.02 12.59
CA ASP A 7 3.90 11.03 11.56
C ASP A 7 3.22 11.39 10.22
N PHE A 8 1.94 11.78 10.24
CA PHE A 8 1.24 12.20 9.02
C PHE A 8 1.87 13.43 8.39
N LEU A 9 2.20 14.45 9.18
CA LEU A 9 2.87 15.65 8.70
C LEU A 9 4.27 15.37 8.16
N LEU A 10 4.96 14.38 8.71
CA LEU A 10 6.22 13.91 8.18
C LEU A 10 6.03 13.18 6.84
N LEU A 11 5.05 12.28 6.74
CA LEU A 11 4.70 11.60 5.49
C LEU A 11 4.39 12.60 4.37
N GLN A 12 3.57 13.63 4.62
CA GLN A 12 3.27 14.64 3.60
C GLN A 12 4.51 15.40 3.08
N ARG A 13 5.58 15.48 3.87
CA ARG A 13 6.85 16.07 3.44
C ARG A 13 7.73 15.09 2.67
N LEU A 14 7.74 13.82 3.06
CA LEU A 14 8.57 12.77 2.45
C LEU A 14 7.95 12.21 1.16
N VAL A 15 6.62 12.19 1.10
CA VAL A 15 5.77 11.64 0.04
C VAL A 15 4.76 12.72 -0.37
N PRO A 16 5.23 13.83 -0.97
CA PRO A 16 4.37 14.94 -1.31
C PRO A 16 3.41 14.57 -2.43
N GLU A 17 2.16 15.01 -2.29
CA GLU A 17 1.15 14.99 -3.34
C GLU A 17 1.03 16.40 -3.95
N ASP A 18 1.04 16.46 -5.28
CA ASP A 18 0.88 17.69 -6.06
C ASP A 18 -0.11 17.44 -7.21
N HIS A 19 -1.32 17.99 -7.10
CA HIS A 19 -2.39 17.89 -8.11
C HIS A 19 -2.67 16.43 -8.57
N GLY A 20 -2.77 15.50 -7.62
CA GLY A 20 -3.01 14.09 -7.91
C GLY A 20 -1.78 13.30 -8.40
N LEU A 21 -0.59 13.90 -8.39
CA LEU A 21 0.67 13.19 -8.57
C LEU A 21 1.39 13.07 -7.23
N THR A 22 1.69 11.85 -6.82
CA THR A 22 2.60 11.60 -5.70
C THR A 22 3.84 10.91 -6.26
N ALA A 23 5.02 11.44 -5.97
CA ALA A 23 6.28 10.84 -6.40
C ALA A 23 7.27 10.83 -5.23
N PHE A 24 7.85 9.66 -4.95
CA PHE A 24 8.92 9.55 -3.97
C PHE A 24 10.05 8.66 -4.49
N ASP A 25 11.23 8.84 -3.90
CA ASP A 25 12.45 8.12 -4.33
C ASP A 25 12.48 6.76 -3.63
N ALA A 26 12.60 5.70 -4.43
CA ALA A 26 12.51 4.30 -4.00
C ALA A 26 13.83 3.53 -4.15
N ASP A 27 14.92 4.12 -4.67
CA ASP A 27 15.98 3.29 -5.28
C ASP A 27 17.43 3.65 -4.90
N THR A 28 17.71 4.18 -3.70
CA THR A 28 19.13 4.41 -3.31
C THR A 28 19.53 4.04 -1.89
N GLN A 29 18.67 3.42 -1.09
CA GLN A 29 18.92 3.30 0.34
C GLN A 29 18.29 2.01 0.91
N GLU A 30 18.70 1.57 2.11
CA GLU A 30 18.23 0.34 2.76
C GLU A 30 16.74 0.05 2.51
N THR A 31 16.47 -0.99 1.71
CA THR A 31 15.12 -1.43 1.37
C THR A 31 14.78 -2.79 1.97
N SER A 32 13.52 -2.98 2.30
CA SER A 32 12.93 -4.29 2.61
C SER A 32 11.67 -4.49 1.79
N TYR A 33 11.33 -5.75 1.52
CA TYR A 33 10.07 -6.09 0.86
C TYR A 33 9.49 -7.36 1.47
N GLY A 34 8.18 -7.43 1.51
CA GLY A 34 7.50 -8.45 2.27
C GLY A 34 6.06 -8.71 1.88
N THR A 35 5.43 -9.52 2.71
CA THR A 35 4.00 -9.79 2.61
C THR A 35 3.42 -9.62 3.99
N LEU A 36 2.36 -8.84 4.06
CA LEU A 36 1.56 -8.67 5.25
C LEU A 36 0.24 -9.43 5.03
N VAL A 37 -0.18 -10.23 6.01
CA VAL A 37 -1.49 -10.91 5.95
C VAL A 37 -2.43 -10.27 6.96
N VAL A 38 -3.53 -9.69 6.46
CA VAL A 38 -4.60 -9.09 7.26
C VAL A 38 -5.92 -9.73 6.87
N ASP A 39 -6.64 -10.29 7.85
CA ASP A 39 -7.93 -10.98 7.62
C ASP A 39 -7.86 -12.04 6.50
N GLY A 40 -6.75 -12.80 6.48
CA GLY A 40 -6.49 -13.82 5.46
C GLY A 40 -6.13 -13.28 4.07
N MET A 41 -6.08 -11.96 3.86
CA MET A 41 -5.68 -11.33 2.61
C MET A 41 -4.17 -11.03 2.62
N PRO A 42 -3.37 -11.63 1.72
CA PRO A 42 -1.96 -11.31 1.55
C PRO A 42 -1.81 -10.00 0.75
N LEU A 43 -0.97 -9.11 1.26
CA LEU A 43 -0.68 -7.78 0.73
C LEU A 43 0.83 -7.64 0.53
N ILE A 44 1.25 -7.02 -0.57
CA ILE A 44 2.67 -6.70 -0.79
C ILE A 44 2.99 -5.47 0.03
N PHE A 45 4.14 -5.46 0.69
CA PHE A 45 4.67 -4.24 1.29
C PHE A 45 6.13 -4.07 0.91
N ASP A 46 6.56 -2.82 0.88
CA ASP A 46 7.91 -2.37 0.59
C ASP A 46 8.28 -1.23 1.55
N THR A 47 9.56 -1.16 1.93
CA THR A 47 10.08 -0.06 2.76
C THR A 47 11.27 0.57 2.08
N HIS A 48 11.26 1.89 2.03
CA HIS A 48 12.28 2.71 1.40
C HIS A 48 12.79 3.74 2.38
N ARG A 49 14.12 3.89 2.48
CA ARG A 49 14.68 5.01 3.24
C ARG A 49 14.55 6.30 2.42
N LYS A 50 14.08 7.35 3.08
CA LYS A 50 13.92 8.71 2.58
C LYS A 50 14.61 9.67 3.53
N ASP A 51 15.74 10.21 3.10
CA ASP A 51 16.62 11.06 3.90
C ASP A 51 17.10 10.38 5.20
N ALA A 52 16.59 10.83 6.35
CA ALA A 52 16.86 10.27 7.68
C ALA A 52 15.73 9.35 8.19
N TRP A 53 14.75 9.06 7.35
CA TRP A 53 13.52 8.35 7.71
C TRP A 53 13.31 7.14 6.80
N PHE A 54 12.32 6.32 7.13
CA PHE A 54 11.91 5.15 6.37
C PHE A 54 10.41 5.19 6.15
N VAL A 55 10.00 5.05 4.90
CA VAL A 55 8.61 5.01 4.47
C VAL A 55 8.29 3.58 4.05
N SER A 56 7.35 2.95 4.76
CA SER A 56 6.81 1.65 4.38
C SER A 56 5.46 1.82 3.71
N THR A 57 5.28 1.23 2.55
CA THR A 57 4.02 1.17 1.79
C THR A 57 3.47 -0.25 1.79
N VAL A 58 2.14 -0.38 1.81
CA VAL A 58 1.44 -1.66 1.57
C VAL A 58 0.42 -1.48 0.47
N GLU A 59 0.43 -2.40 -0.49
CA GLU A 59 -0.58 -2.50 -1.53
C GLU A 59 -1.85 -3.12 -0.95
N ILE A 60 -2.85 -2.30 -0.65
CA ILE A 60 -4.19 -2.78 -0.29
C ILE A 60 -4.88 -3.33 -1.54
N LEU A 61 -4.63 -2.70 -2.69
CA LEU A 61 -5.07 -3.14 -4.01
C LEU A 61 -3.93 -2.99 -5.02
N THR A 62 -3.41 -4.12 -5.50
CA THR A 62 -2.46 -4.16 -6.62
C THR A 62 -3.14 -3.61 -7.89
N GLU A 63 -2.40 -2.90 -8.75
CA GLU A 63 -2.99 -2.19 -9.88
C GLU A 63 -3.84 -3.09 -10.80
N THR A 64 -5.08 -2.65 -11.08
CA THR A 64 -6.09 -3.39 -11.81
C THR A 64 -6.40 -2.82 -13.21
N ILE A 65 -6.75 -3.70 -14.16
CA ILE A 65 -7.21 -3.30 -15.51
C ILE A 65 -8.64 -2.72 -15.48
N ALA A 66 -9.51 -3.21 -14.62
CA ALA A 66 -10.82 -2.61 -14.38
C ALA A 66 -10.77 -1.90 -13.03
N PRO A 67 -11.28 -0.67 -12.89
CA PRO A 67 -11.20 0.07 -11.64
C PRO A 67 -11.96 -0.62 -10.50
N ALA A 68 -11.56 -0.32 -9.27
CA ALA A 68 -12.31 -0.68 -8.07
C ALA A 68 -13.67 0.04 -8.04
N ALA A 69 -14.67 -0.61 -7.48
CA ALA A 69 -16.00 -0.03 -7.30
C ALA A 69 -16.02 0.86 -6.05
N VAL A 70 -15.37 2.02 -6.13
CA VAL A 70 -15.26 3.00 -5.04
C VAL A 70 -15.45 4.41 -5.57
N THR A 71 -16.13 5.27 -4.81
CA THR A 71 -16.33 6.68 -5.19
C THR A 71 -15.21 7.59 -4.66
N PRO A 72 -14.98 8.77 -5.28
CA PRO A 72 -14.06 9.76 -4.75
C PRO A 72 -14.38 10.18 -3.31
N GLU A 73 -15.65 10.24 -2.93
CA GLU A 73 -16.09 10.59 -1.58
C GLU A 73 -15.76 9.49 -0.56
N GLU A 74 -15.84 8.23 -0.93
CA GLU A 74 -15.42 7.11 -0.09
C GLU A 74 -13.90 7.14 0.14
N VAL A 75 -13.13 7.40 -0.91
CA VAL A 75 -11.67 7.58 -0.83
C VAL A 75 -11.33 8.76 0.08
N ALA A 76 -11.96 9.92 -0.12
CA ALA A 76 -11.70 11.12 0.67
C ALA A 76 -12.08 10.94 2.16
N ARG A 77 -13.19 10.25 2.44
CA ARG A 77 -13.61 9.92 3.80
C ARG A 77 -12.59 9.02 4.48
N PHE A 78 -12.15 7.96 3.80
CA PHE A 78 -11.15 7.06 4.35
C PHE A 78 -9.79 7.76 4.52
N ALA A 79 -9.38 8.63 3.60
CA ALA A 79 -8.16 9.43 3.74
C ALA A 79 -8.17 10.28 5.02
N LYS A 80 -9.33 10.81 5.43
CA LYS A 80 -9.46 11.52 6.71
C LYS A 80 -9.30 10.60 7.91
N VAL A 81 -9.89 9.40 7.88
CA VAL A 81 -9.69 8.40 8.95
C VAL A 81 -8.22 7.97 9.04
N ALA A 82 -7.58 7.72 7.90
CA ALA A 82 -6.16 7.37 7.82
C ALA A 82 -5.25 8.49 8.34
N GLU A 83 -5.55 9.75 8.02
CA GLU A 83 -4.85 10.93 8.55
C GLU A 83 -4.84 10.93 10.09
N HIS A 84 -5.99 10.66 10.72
CA HIS A 84 -6.09 10.58 12.18
C HIS A 84 -5.28 9.42 12.78
N ALA A 85 -5.05 8.36 12.01
CA ALA A 85 -4.22 7.22 12.39
C ALA A 85 -2.73 7.39 12.03
N GLY A 86 -2.33 8.53 11.44
CA GLY A 86 -0.95 8.78 11.04
C GLY A 86 -0.51 8.04 9.77
N ILE A 87 -1.45 7.65 8.91
CA ILE A 87 -1.21 7.00 7.62
C ILE A 87 -1.55 7.97 6.49
N GLN A 88 -0.76 7.92 5.41
CA GLN A 88 -1.10 8.57 4.15
C GLN A 88 -1.71 7.53 3.20
N THR A 89 -2.86 7.85 2.63
CA THR A 89 -3.46 7.06 1.54
C THR A 89 -2.83 7.47 0.22
N LEU A 90 -2.54 6.48 -0.62
CA LEU A 90 -2.00 6.66 -1.97
C LEU A 90 -2.95 5.95 -2.96
N PRO A 91 -4.14 6.52 -3.25
CA PRO A 91 -4.96 6.03 -4.36
C PRO A 91 -4.26 6.35 -5.69
N TYR A 92 -4.40 5.48 -6.68
CA TYR A 92 -3.86 5.74 -8.02
C TYR A 92 -4.67 5.12 -9.15
N SER A 93 -4.65 5.80 -10.28
CA SER A 93 -5.13 5.32 -11.58
C SER A 93 -4.02 4.62 -12.37
N ALA A 94 -2.76 4.95 -12.10
CA ALA A 94 -1.60 4.29 -12.67
C ALA A 94 -0.41 4.47 -11.73
N CYS A 95 0.40 3.42 -11.58
CA CYS A 95 1.66 3.47 -10.88
C CYS A 95 2.81 3.08 -11.82
N PHE A 96 3.94 3.79 -11.74
CA PHE A 96 5.12 3.47 -12.55
C PHE A 96 6.40 4.00 -11.93
N PHE A 97 7.52 3.43 -12.38
CA PHE A 97 8.85 3.92 -12.05
C PHE A 97 9.39 4.85 -13.13
N LYS A 98 10.00 5.98 -12.74
CA LYS A 98 10.80 6.84 -13.62
C LYS A 98 12.20 7.00 -13.04
N GLY A 99 13.12 6.16 -13.50
CA GLY A 99 14.36 5.95 -12.78
C GLY A 99 14.02 5.47 -11.37
N ASN A 100 14.51 6.19 -10.37
CA ASN A 100 14.36 5.82 -8.96
C ASN A 100 13.04 6.29 -8.35
N LEU A 101 12.23 7.05 -9.09
CA LEU A 101 10.97 7.59 -8.57
C LEU A 101 9.85 6.56 -8.69
N HIS A 102 9.24 6.21 -7.57
CA HIS A 102 7.94 5.54 -7.51
C HIS A 102 6.85 6.62 -7.66
N VAL A 103 6.10 6.57 -8.76
CA VAL A 103 5.13 7.60 -9.14
C VAL A 103 3.72 7.03 -9.13
N TYR A 104 2.87 7.65 -8.32
CA TYR A 104 1.44 7.39 -8.22
C TYR A 104 0.70 8.53 -8.92
N ALA A 105 0.01 8.21 -10.01
CA ALA A 105 -0.83 9.16 -10.72
C ALA A 105 -2.30 8.87 -10.41
N TYR A 106 -2.97 9.81 -9.77
CA TYR A 106 -4.38 9.74 -9.43
C TYR A 106 -5.20 10.78 -10.19
N TYR A 107 -5.71 10.33 -11.34
CA TYR A 107 -6.63 11.09 -12.15
C TYR A 107 -7.74 10.15 -12.63
N GLY A 108 -8.96 10.33 -12.11
CA GLY A 108 -10.09 9.47 -12.42
C GLY A 108 -10.26 8.30 -11.44
N PRO A 109 -10.60 7.08 -11.91
CA PRO A 109 -11.02 6.00 -11.03
C PRO A 109 -9.84 5.25 -10.40
N VAL A 110 -10.03 4.79 -9.16
CA VAL A 110 -9.05 3.99 -8.42
C VAL A 110 -8.81 2.65 -9.10
N ARG A 111 -7.54 2.36 -9.40
CA ARG A 111 -7.06 1.11 -10.01
C ARG A 111 -6.10 0.37 -9.11
N GLY A 112 -5.36 1.08 -8.28
CA GLY A 112 -4.67 0.52 -7.13
C GLY A 112 -4.73 1.48 -5.95
N PHE A 113 -4.36 0.98 -4.78
CA PHE A 113 -4.53 1.71 -3.55
C PHE A 113 -3.52 1.25 -2.50
N ASP A 114 -2.67 2.19 -2.08
CA ASP A 114 -1.62 1.91 -1.12
C ASP A 114 -1.79 2.75 0.15
N LEU A 115 -1.18 2.28 1.24
CA LEU A 115 -1.07 3.01 2.50
C LEU A 115 0.39 3.17 2.88
N ALA A 116 0.78 4.35 3.38
CA ALA A 116 2.14 4.64 3.80
C ALA A 116 2.25 4.96 5.30
N ALA A 117 3.29 4.43 5.94
CA ALA A 117 3.71 4.74 7.32
C ALA A 117 5.17 5.19 7.35
N VAL A 118 5.57 5.95 8.37
CA VAL A 118 6.94 6.45 8.54
C VAL A 118 7.53 6.15 9.91
N ALA A 119 8.83 5.81 9.95
CA ALA A 119 9.62 5.76 11.18
C ALA A 119 11.10 6.09 10.93
N ALA A 120 11.89 6.12 12.02
CA ALA A 120 13.32 6.40 11.97
C ALA A 120 14.18 5.19 11.56
N ASP A 121 13.59 3.99 11.50
CA ASP A 121 14.25 2.75 11.10
C ASP A 121 13.25 1.81 10.37
N VAL A 122 13.79 0.84 9.61
CA VAL A 122 12.97 -0.14 8.86
C VAL A 122 12.01 -0.90 9.78
N PRO A 123 12.45 -1.53 10.90
CA PRO A 123 11.53 -2.32 11.73
C PRO A 123 10.41 -1.48 12.35
N GLY A 124 10.68 -0.22 12.68
CA GLY A 124 9.71 0.73 13.20
C GLY A 124 8.67 1.11 12.16
N ALA A 125 9.08 1.34 10.92
CA ALA A 125 8.18 1.73 9.84
C ALA A 125 7.24 0.56 9.50
N GLU A 126 7.79 -0.66 9.38
CA GLU A 126 7.02 -1.88 9.14
C GLU A 126 6.04 -2.18 10.28
N ARG A 127 6.48 -2.10 11.55
CA ARG A 127 5.58 -2.31 12.71
C ARG A 127 4.45 -1.28 12.77
N LYS A 128 4.76 -0.01 12.49
CA LYS A 128 3.73 1.04 12.42
C LYS A 128 2.76 0.77 11.29
N LEU A 129 3.25 0.38 10.11
CA LEU A 129 2.42 0.04 8.96
C LEU A 129 1.46 -1.10 9.31
N ASP A 130 1.98 -2.23 9.81
CA ASP A 130 1.17 -3.39 10.22
C ASP A 130 0.10 -3.00 11.24
N ALA A 131 0.50 -2.36 12.35
CA ALA A 131 -0.43 -1.97 13.41
C ALA A 131 -1.54 -1.05 12.90
N ARG A 132 -1.19 -0.05 12.08
CA ARG A 132 -2.15 0.94 11.56
C ARG A 132 -3.07 0.32 10.52
N VAL A 133 -2.56 -0.47 9.59
CA VAL A 133 -3.37 -1.19 8.60
C VAL A 133 -4.37 -2.09 9.30
N ARG A 134 -3.95 -2.85 10.32
CA ARG A 134 -4.87 -3.68 11.12
C ARG A 134 -5.96 -2.85 11.80
N SER A 135 -5.61 -1.71 12.39
CA SER A 135 -6.58 -0.83 13.04
C SER A 135 -7.58 -0.20 12.06
N LEU A 136 -7.16 0.04 10.83
CA LEU A 136 -7.97 0.68 9.78
C LEU A 136 -8.70 -0.32 8.90
N TRP A 137 -8.47 -1.63 9.05
CA TRP A 137 -8.91 -2.64 8.10
C TRP A 137 -10.41 -2.62 7.82
N ALA A 138 -11.22 -2.45 8.86
CA ALA A 138 -12.68 -2.38 8.75
C ALA A 138 -13.18 -1.08 8.08
N GLU A 139 -12.36 -0.04 8.06
CA GLU A 139 -12.68 1.29 7.51
C GLU A 139 -12.26 1.42 6.04
N ILE A 140 -11.43 0.50 5.52
CA ILE A 140 -11.02 0.50 4.11
C ILE A 140 -12.26 0.36 3.23
N PRO A 141 -12.44 1.21 2.20
CA PRO A 141 -13.58 1.13 1.30
C PRO A 141 -13.75 -0.27 0.72
N ARG A 142 -14.98 -0.80 0.85
CA ARG A 142 -15.25 -2.22 0.56
C ARG A 142 -14.91 -2.60 -0.89
N GLY A 143 -15.16 -1.69 -1.84
CA GLY A 143 -14.85 -1.90 -3.26
C GLY A 143 -13.36 -2.10 -3.54
N ILE A 144 -12.47 -1.56 -2.70
CA ILE A 144 -11.01 -1.78 -2.81
C ILE A 144 -10.68 -3.20 -2.34
N VAL A 145 -11.17 -3.58 -1.15
CA VAL A 145 -10.94 -4.92 -0.57
C VAL A 145 -11.50 -6.01 -1.48
N ASP A 146 -12.70 -5.82 -2.02
CA ASP A 146 -13.32 -6.81 -2.90
C ASP A 146 -12.59 -6.90 -4.24
N ALA A 147 -12.06 -5.80 -4.79
CA ALA A 147 -11.22 -5.85 -5.99
C ALA A 147 -9.92 -6.65 -5.76
N GLN A 148 -9.29 -6.52 -4.60
CA GLN A 148 -8.09 -7.32 -4.26
C GLN A 148 -8.44 -8.80 -4.10
N ARG A 149 -9.57 -9.13 -3.47
CA ARG A 149 -10.06 -10.53 -3.39
C ARG A 149 -10.37 -11.12 -4.77
N GLU A 150 -10.94 -10.32 -5.67
CA GLU A 150 -11.18 -10.74 -7.05
C GLU A 150 -9.87 -10.96 -7.82
N LEU A 151 -8.83 -10.15 -7.58
CA LEU A 151 -7.50 -10.38 -8.14
C LEU A 151 -6.93 -11.72 -7.66
N LEU A 152 -6.92 -11.95 -6.35
CA LEU A 152 -6.38 -13.17 -5.74
C LEU A 152 -7.13 -14.44 -6.15
N SER A 153 -8.43 -14.33 -6.45
CA SER A 153 -9.25 -15.44 -6.97
C SER A 153 -9.23 -15.55 -8.51
N GLY A 154 -8.47 -14.70 -9.20
CA GLY A 154 -8.33 -14.70 -10.66
C GLY A 154 -9.54 -14.16 -11.44
N LYS A 155 -10.56 -13.64 -10.74
CA LYS A 155 -11.77 -13.02 -11.32
C LYS A 155 -11.49 -11.64 -11.90
N ARG A 156 -10.49 -10.94 -11.36
CA ARG A 156 -10.00 -9.66 -11.86
C ARG A 156 -8.58 -9.81 -12.42
N LYS A 157 -8.18 -8.91 -13.31
CA LYS A 157 -6.84 -8.88 -13.91
C LYS A 157 -6.02 -7.72 -13.37
N ALA A 158 -4.81 -8.02 -12.93
CA ALA A 158 -3.80 -7.03 -12.64
C ALA A 158 -3.31 -6.37 -13.94
N ARG A 159 -2.93 -5.10 -13.86
CA ARG A 159 -2.26 -4.39 -14.95
C ARG A 159 -0.90 -5.01 -15.23
N HIS A 160 -0.18 -5.35 -14.16
CA HIS A 160 1.14 -5.95 -14.18
C HIS A 160 1.07 -7.33 -13.49
N PRO A 161 0.96 -8.44 -14.24
CA PRO A 161 0.81 -9.77 -13.66
C PRO A 161 1.97 -10.20 -12.74
N ALA A 162 3.17 -9.65 -12.95
CA ALA A 162 4.36 -9.92 -12.16
C ALA A 162 4.18 -9.60 -10.66
N ASP A 163 3.38 -8.59 -10.33
CA ASP A 163 3.12 -8.18 -8.94
C ASP A 163 2.42 -9.32 -8.18
N LEU A 164 1.48 -10.00 -8.83
CA LEU A 164 0.78 -11.14 -8.25
C LEU A 164 1.67 -12.40 -8.10
N GLU A 165 2.75 -12.52 -8.88
CA GLU A 165 3.69 -13.64 -8.73
C GLU A 165 4.42 -13.60 -7.39
N VAL A 166 4.65 -12.41 -6.82
CA VAL A 166 5.26 -12.24 -5.50
C VAL A 166 4.36 -12.86 -4.42
N LEU A 167 3.06 -12.61 -4.51
CA LEU A 167 2.07 -13.19 -3.61
C LEU A 167 1.94 -14.71 -3.80
N ALA A 168 1.92 -15.18 -5.05
CA ALA A 168 1.82 -16.60 -5.36
C ALA A 168 3.02 -17.41 -4.80
N LYS A 169 4.26 -16.95 -5.06
CA LYS A 169 5.48 -17.61 -4.58
C LYS A 169 5.51 -17.76 -3.06
N ARG A 170 4.99 -16.78 -2.32
CA ARG A 170 4.96 -16.81 -0.84
C ARG A 170 3.83 -17.66 -0.28
N LEU A 171 2.66 -17.67 -0.91
CA LEU A 171 1.57 -18.60 -0.53
C LEU A 171 1.99 -20.05 -0.74
N ASP A 172 2.68 -20.36 -1.84
CA ASP A 172 3.21 -21.71 -2.11
C ASP A 172 4.32 -22.11 -1.13
N SER A 173 5.21 -21.16 -0.78
CA SER A 173 6.26 -21.39 0.22
C SER A 173 5.71 -21.57 1.65
N SER A 174 4.59 -20.91 1.96
CA SER A 174 3.89 -21.04 3.26
C SER A 174 2.97 -22.27 3.31
N GLY A 175 2.55 -22.78 2.14
CA GLY A 175 1.73 -23.99 1.96
C GLY A 175 2.53 -25.30 1.83
N GLY A 176 3.85 -25.22 1.65
CA GLY A 176 4.75 -26.39 1.54
C GLY A 176 4.92 -27.20 2.85
N GLY A 177 4.34 -26.73 3.95
CA GLY A 177 4.40 -27.36 5.27
C GLY A 177 3.18 -28.22 5.65
N SER A 178 2.45 -28.85 4.72
CA SER A 178 1.62 -30.02 5.02
C SER A 178 0.97 -30.63 3.76
N ARG A 179 1.72 -31.43 3.00
CA ARG A 179 1.17 -32.65 2.39
C ARG A 179 2.13 -33.81 2.64
N ARG A 180 1.66 -34.68 3.53
CA ARG A 180 2.20 -35.93 4.06
C ARG A 180 2.55 -36.99 3.00
N PRO A 181 3.31 -38.02 3.40
CA PRO A 181 2.71 -39.32 3.76
C PRO A 181 2.53 -39.50 5.27
#